data_AF-A0A553E5W2-F1
#
_entry.id   AF-A0A553E5W2-F1
#
_cell.length_a   1.000
_cell.length_b   1.000
_cell.length_c   1.000
_cell.angle_alpha   90.00
_cell.angle_beta   90.00
_cell.angle_gamma   90.00
#
_symmetry.space_group_name_H-M   'P 1'
#
loop_
_entity.id
_entity.type
_entity.pdbx_description
1 polymer ?
#
loop_
_entity_poly.entity_id
_entity_poly.type
_entity_poly.pdbx_seq_one_letter_code
_entity_poly.pdbx_strand_id
1 'polypeptide(L)'
;MLSFKDIAAMKLNAIAGRGSKKDFIDLYYLLNDFTLRQMVAFYKEKYFDGSEFMVLKSLSYFGEANEQPQPQMMQLSFNWETCKQKIIEEVLKLE
;
A
#
# COMPACT_ATOMS: atom_id res chain seq x y z
N MET A 1 21.71 3.10 1.11
CA MET A 1 20.55 3.82 0.54
C MET A 1 19.45 2.80 0.34
N LEU A 2 18.22 3.08 0.76
CA LEU A 2 17.10 2.15 0.55
C LEU A 2 16.74 2.14 -0.95
N SER A 3 16.51 0.96 -1.51
CA SER A 3 16.02 0.85 -2.89
C SER A 3 14.53 1.19 -2.96
N PHE A 4 14.03 1.54 -4.14
CA PHE A 4 12.58 1.70 -4.36
C PHE A 4 11.79 0.41 -4.03
N LYS A 5 12.40 -0.76 -4.22
CA LYS A 5 11.83 -2.06 -3.82
C LYS A 5 11.70 -2.20 -2.30
N ASP A 6 12.71 -1.74 -1.55
CA ASP A 6 12.65 -1.72 -0.08
C ASP A 6 11.53 -0.81 0.41
N ILE A 7 11.36 0.35 -0.22
CA ILE A 7 10.30 1.30 0.12
C ILE A 7 8.93 0.65 -0.13
N ALA A 8 8.75 -0.01 -1.26
CA ALA A 8 7.53 -0.77 -1.57
C ALA A 8 7.21 -1.85 -0.52
N ALA A 9 8.20 -2.68 -0.16
CA ALA A 9 8.07 -3.68 0.88
C ALA A 9 7.71 -3.06 2.25
N MET A 10 8.35 -1.95 2.61
CA MET A 10 8.08 -1.24 3.86
C MET A 10 6.66 -0.67 3.93
N LYS A 11 6.09 -0.24 2.79
CA LYS A 11 4.70 0.21 2.72
C LYS A 11 3.70 -0.91 2.94
N LEU A 12 3.92 -2.08 2.36
CA LEU A 12 3.10 -3.25 2.64
C LEU A 12 3.15 -3.65 4.11
N ASN A 13 4.34 -3.64 4.72
CA ASN A 13 4.50 -3.91 6.15
C ASN A 13 3.78 -2.87 7.03
N ALA A 14 3.88 -1.60 6.68
CA ALA A 14 3.19 -0.52 7.38
C ALA A 14 1.67 -0.64 7.30
N ILE A 15 1.12 -1.02 6.14
CA ILE A 15 -0.31 -1.24 5.96
C ILE A 15 -0.77 -2.45 6.79
N ALA A 16 -0.01 -3.54 6.78
CA ALA A 16 -0.32 -4.73 7.59
C ALA A 16 -0.35 -4.44 9.11
N GLY A 17 0.51 -3.53 9.59
CA GLY A 17 0.61 -3.19 11.02
C GLY A 17 -0.32 -2.07 11.49
N ARG A 18 -0.32 -0.91 10.81
CA ARG A 18 -1.07 0.29 11.24
C ARG A 18 -2.12 0.80 10.26
N GLY A 19 -1.98 0.52 8.96
CA GLY A 19 -2.95 0.95 7.95
C GLY A 19 -3.22 2.46 7.93
N SER A 20 -2.20 3.33 7.96
CA SER A 20 -2.43 4.79 7.92
C SER A 20 -2.79 5.28 6.51
N LYS A 21 -3.60 6.35 6.39
CA LYS A 21 -3.98 6.97 5.10
C LYS A 21 -2.77 7.32 4.26
N LYS A 22 -1.70 7.81 4.89
CA LYS A 22 -0.44 8.12 4.19
C LYS A 22 0.18 6.90 3.54
N ASP A 23 0.17 5.74 4.20
CA ASP A 23 0.79 4.53 3.61
C ASP A 23 0.01 4.00 2.41
N PHE A 24 -1.32 4.10 2.45
CA PHE A 24 -2.16 3.80 1.29
C PHE A 24 -1.91 4.78 0.14
N ILE A 25 -1.76 6.08 0.42
CA ILE A 25 -1.40 7.07 -0.59
C ILE A 25 -0.03 6.75 -1.20
N ASP A 26 0.96 6.46 -0.37
CA ASP A 26 2.31 6.12 -0.85
C ASP A 26 2.28 4.84 -1.70
N LEU A 27 1.51 3.82 -1.27
CA LEU A 27 1.25 2.62 -2.07
C LEU A 27 0.62 2.96 -3.42
N TYR A 28 -0.41 3.81 -3.44
CA TYR A 28 -1.08 4.23 -4.67
C TYR A 28 -0.13 4.84 -5.69
N TYR A 29 0.83 5.66 -5.26
CA TYR A 29 1.84 6.20 -6.18
C TYR A 29 2.87 5.16 -6.61
N LEU A 30 3.29 4.27 -5.71
CA LEU A 30 4.20 3.17 -6.05
C LEU A 30 3.61 2.20 -7.07
N LEU A 31 2.27 2.11 -7.17
CA LEU A 31 1.59 1.32 -8.20
C LEU A 31 1.79 1.87 -9.64
N ASN A 32 2.37 3.06 -9.81
CA ASN A 32 2.79 3.56 -11.11
C ASN A 32 4.13 2.94 -11.58
N ASP A 33 4.96 2.49 -10.63
CA ASP A 33 6.30 1.94 -10.90
C ASP A 33 6.33 0.41 -10.78
N PHE A 34 5.50 -0.16 -9.91
CA PHE A 34 5.46 -1.59 -9.62
C PHE A 34 4.04 -2.13 -9.62
N THR A 35 3.86 -3.35 -10.12
CA THR A 35 2.63 -4.11 -9.90
C THR A 35 2.53 -4.53 -8.44
N LEU A 36 1.31 -4.69 -7.92
CA LEU A 36 1.13 -5.16 -6.53
C LEU A 36 1.78 -6.54 -6.31
N ARG A 37 1.76 -7.42 -7.32
CA ARG A 37 2.46 -8.72 -7.29
C ARG A 37 3.97 -8.58 -7.07
N GLN A 38 4.62 -7.64 -7.76
CA GLN A 38 6.04 -7.34 -7.54
C GLN A 38 6.29 -6.81 -6.13
N MET A 39 5.45 -5.92 -5.64
CA MET A 39 5.58 -5.36 -4.29
C MET A 39 5.44 -6.45 -3.21
N VAL A 40 4.50 -7.38 -3.37
CA VAL A 40 4.34 -8.54 -2.47
C VAL A 40 5.59 -9.44 -2.53
N ALA A 41 6.18 -9.65 -3.71
CA ALA A 41 7.44 -10.39 -3.81
C ALA A 41 8.59 -9.69 -3.07
N PHE A 42 8.72 -8.36 -3.20
CA PHE A 42 9.71 -7.58 -2.45
C PHE A 42 9.47 -7.64 -0.94
N TYR A 43 8.20 -7.63 -0.51
CA TYR A 43 7.83 -7.80 0.89
C TYR A 43 8.29 -9.15 1.43
N LYS A 44 8.03 -10.25 0.71
CA LYS A 44 8.43 -11.60 1.12
C LYS A 44 9.95 -11.79 1.16
N GLU A 45 10.67 -11.16 0.24
CA GLU A 45 12.13 -11.17 0.25
C GLU A 45 12.70 -10.41 1.46
N LYS A 46 12.07 -9.30 1.84
CA LYS A 46 12.54 -8.44 2.94
C LYS A 46 12.10 -8.92 4.33
N TYR A 47 10.91 -9.47 4.46
CA TYR A 47 10.27 -9.89 5.70
C TYR A 47 10.00 -11.40 5.63
N PHE A 48 11.01 -12.21 5.97
CA PHE A 48 10.95 -13.67 5.86
C PHE A 48 9.86 -14.31 6.74
N ASP A 49 9.53 -13.69 7.86
CA ASP A 49 8.46 -14.06 8.79
C ASP A 49 7.15 -13.28 8.58
N GLY A 50 7.11 -12.43 7.55
CA GLY A 50 5.96 -11.60 7.20
C GLY A 50 4.81 -12.41 6.63
N SER A 51 3.58 -12.08 7.03
CA SER A 51 2.37 -12.75 6.54
C SER A 51 1.83 -12.05 5.30
N GLU A 52 2.02 -12.66 4.12
CA GLU A 52 1.38 -12.23 2.87
C GLU A 52 -0.15 -12.15 3.02
N PHE A 53 -0.76 -13.12 3.70
CA PHE A 53 -2.20 -13.12 3.98
C PHE A 53 -2.64 -11.86 4.76
N MET A 54 -1.89 -11.50 5.81
CA MET A 54 -2.19 -10.27 6.57
C MET A 54 -2.02 -9.02 5.72
N VAL A 55 -1.00 -8.96 4.87
CA VAL A 55 -0.83 -7.85 3.92
C VAL A 55 -2.06 -7.74 3.01
N LEU A 56 -2.44 -8.81 2.32
CA LEU A 56 -3.56 -8.80 1.37
C LEU A 56 -4.88 -8.43 2.06
N LYS A 57 -5.13 -8.95 3.26
CA LYS A 57 -6.29 -8.59 4.06
C LYS A 57 -6.30 -7.11 4.43
N SER A 58 -5.18 -6.57 4.88
CA SER A 58 -5.07 -5.16 5.28
C SER A 58 -5.16 -4.19 4.09
N LEU A 59 -4.78 -4.60 2.88
CA LEU A 59 -4.90 -3.77 1.67
C LEU A 59 -6.36 -3.42 1.32
N SER A 60 -7.32 -4.21 1.79
CA SER A 60 -8.76 -3.97 1.59
C SER A 60 -9.45 -3.39 2.82
N TYR A 61 -8.70 -3.08 3.89
CA TYR A 61 -9.24 -2.55 5.14
C TYR A 61 -8.79 -1.09 5.37
N PHE A 62 -9.71 -0.15 5.17
CA PHE A 62 -9.44 1.29 5.26
C PHE A 62 -9.98 1.94 6.54
N GLY A 63 -10.35 1.17 7.56
CA GLY A 63 -11.06 1.65 8.76
C GLY A 63 -10.40 2.88 9.39
N GLU A 64 -9.24 2.71 10.01
CA GLU A 64 -8.51 3.83 10.63
C GLU A 64 -8.04 4.86 9.61
N ALA A 65 -7.67 4.43 8.40
CA ALA A 65 -7.28 5.35 7.33
C ALA A 65 -8.41 6.33 6.99
N ASN A 66 -9.67 5.91 6.98
CA ASN A 66 -10.79 6.80 6.63
C ASN A 66 -10.94 7.96 7.61
N GLU A 67 -10.67 7.73 8.90
CA GLU A 67 -10.80 8.73 9.97
C GLU A 67 -9.63 9.73 10.01
N GLN A 68 -8.50 9.39 9.39
CA GLN A 68 -7.33 10.27 9.37
C GLN A 68 -7.54 11.47 8.44
N PRO A 69 -7.10 12.68 8.82
CA PRO A 69 -7.12 13.82 7.92
C PRO A 69 -6.24 13.54 6.69
N GLN A 70 -6.62 14.10 5.55
CA GLN A 70 -5.78 14.01 4.36
C GLN A 70 -4.47 14.76 4.62
N PRO A 71 -3.30 14.13 4.38
CA PRO A 71 -2.02 14.83 4.53
C PRO A 71 -1.91 15.98 3.53
N GLN A 72 -1.04 16.95 3.82
CA GLN A 72 -0.72 17.99 2.85
C GLN A 72 -0.09 17.35 1.60
N MET A 73 -0.82 17.42 0.49
CA MET A 73 -0.41 16.84 -0.79
C MET A 73 0.24 17.92 -1.65
N MET A 74 1.34 17.58 -2.34
CA MET A 74 1.90 18.45 -3.38
C MET A 74 0.99 18.52 -4.62
N GLN A 75 0.21 17.47 -4.86
CA GLN A 75 -0.68 17.35 -6.01
C GLN A 75 -2.12 17.66 -5.60
N LEU A 76 -2.70 18.72 -6.17
CA LEU A 76 -4.04 19.22 -5.82
C LEU A 76 -5.19 18.31 -6.26
N SER A 77 -4.95 17.41 -7.22
CA SER A 77 -5.99 16.53 -7.80
C SER A 77 -6.13 15.17 -7.12
N PHE A 78 -5.44 14.93 -6.00
CA PHE A 78 -5.53 13.64 -5.31
C PHE A 78 -6.94 13.40 -4.75
N ASN A 79 -7.50 12.23 -5.05
CA ASN A 79 -8.79 11.78 -4.55
C ASN A 79 -8.65 10.46 -3.78
N TRP A 80 -9.12 10.43 -2.53
CA TRP A 80 -9.03 9.27 -1.65
C TRP A 80 -9.86 8.07 -2.13
N GLU A 81 -11.03 8.30 -2.70
CA GLU A 81 -11.89 7.22 -3.21
C GLU A 81 -11.25 6.54 -4.43
N THR A 82 -10.68 7.33 -5.35
CA THR A 82 -9.90 6.79 -6.48
C THR A 82 -8.71 5.96 -6.01
N CYS A 83 -8.00 6.42 -4.98
CA CYS A 83 -6.91 5.68 -4.36
C CYS A 83 -7.36 4.31 -3.83
N LYS A 84 -8.46 4.26 -3.06
CA LYS A 84 -9.02 3.01 -2.54
C LYS A 84 -9.45 2.06 -3.66
N GLN A 85 -10.18 2.57 -4.65
CA GLN A 85 -10.64 1.79 -5.80
C GLN A 85 -9.47 1.15 -6.53
N LYS A 86 -8.44 1.93 -6.84
CA LYS A 86 -7.24 1.44 -7.51
C LYS A 86 -6.55 0.31 -6.71
N ILE A 87 -6.42 0.47 -5.40
CA ILE A 87 -5.79 -0.57 -4.55
C ILE A 87 -6.63 -1.85 -4.55
N ILE A 88 -7.95 -1.75 -4.41
CA ILE A 88 -8.87 -2.91 -4.47
C ILE A 88 -8.76 -3.62 -5.82
N GLU A 89 -8.76 -2.87 -6.93
CA GLU A 89 -8.59 -3.44 -8.26
C GLU A 89 -7.27 -4.20 -8.40
N GLU A 90 -6.17 -3.69 -7.85
CA GLU A 90 -4.89 -4.40 -7.89
C GLU A 90 -4.87 -5.65 -7.00
N VAL A 91 -5.57 -5.63 -5.86
CA VAL A 91 -5.73 -6.82 -5.01
C VAL A 91 -6.52 -7.90 -5.74
N LEU A 92 -7.62 -7.55 -6.40
CA LEU A 92 -8.45 -8.49 -7.18
C LEU A 92 -7.71 -9.14 -8.36
N LYS A 93 -6.63 -8.54 -8.86
CA LYS A 93 -5.76 -9.14 -9.91
C LYS A 93 -4.79 -10.20 -9.36
N LEU A 94 -4.71 -10.35 -8.04
CA LEU A 94 -3.87 -11.36 -7.39
C LEU A 94 -4.60 -12.67 -7.14
N GLU A 95 -5.94 -12.62 -7.04
CA GLU A 95 -6.85 -13.77 -6.98
C GLU A 95 -6.94 -14.49 -8.34
#